data_AF-A0A1V2NGK7-F1
#
_entry.id   AF-A0A1V2NGK7-F1
#
_cell.length_a   1.000
_cell.length_b   1.000
_cell.length_c   1.000
_cell.angle_alpha   90.00
_cell.angle_beta   90.00
_cell.angle_gamma   90.00
#
_symmetry.space_group_name_H-M   'P 1'
#
loop_
_entity.id
_entity.type
_entity.pdbx_description
1 polymer ?
#
loop_
_entity_poly.entity_id
_entity_poly.type
_entity_poly.pdbx_seq_one_letter_code
_entity_poly.pdbx_strand_id
1 'polypeptide(L)'
;MDDATLDEAQEWSGQWWLPDETDALRSGVLYYEPERGLTLRTVGGWSTRIRHVFEGGGLSMDQGRRGPIPVIHGRAEGKQVTLLHVESVNARGIDPSTWQPSAQVLEVQTALVGCHLGGEDEQEFIAGTVFAEHLTAWSGLGGMQLNYDLKDEGKAFSGSGNITIAPTTPLEAALDGAKAKLSLVHTLPHGERTRGGLIGRVTEQAKIEYTPDEP
;
A
#
# COMPACT_ATOMS: atom_id res chain seq x y z
N MET A 1 -12.64 -3.50 0.82
CA MET A 1 -11.34 -3.83 1.39
C MET A 1 -11.60 -4.21 2.82
N ASP A 2 -11.76 -5.51 3.04
CA ASP A 2 -11.20 -6.09 4.26
C ASP A 2 -9.72 -5.69 4.34
N ASP A 3 -9.16 -5.57 5.54
CA ASP A 3 -7.75 -5.22 5.75
C ASP A 3 -6.89 -6.00 4.78
N ALA A 4 -6.35 -5.33 3.76
CA ALA A 4 -5.59 -5.97 2.70
C ALA A 4 -4.24 -6.35 3.31
N THR A 5 -4.19 -7.53 3.91
CA THR A 5 -2.96 -8.10 4.41
C THR A 5 -2.07 -8.37 3.21
N LEU A 6 -0.83 -7.89 3.28
CA LEU A 6 0.16 -7.99 2.20
C LEU A 6 0.89 -9.36 2.23
N ASP A 7 0.31 -10.34 2.93
CA ASP A 7 0.82 -11.70 3.04
C ASP A 7 0.30 -12.61 1.92
N GLU A 8 -0.75 -12.18 1.19
CA GLU A 8 -1.35 -12.93 0.09
C GLU A 8 -1.33 -12.16 -1.23
N ALA A 9 -1.33 -12.90 -2.34
CA ALA A 9 -1.42 -12.32 -3.66
C ALA A 9 -2.81 -11.69 -3.90
N GLN A 10 -2.83 -10.51 -4.50
CA GLN A 10 -4.05 -9.76 -4.76
C GLN A 10 -4.04 -9.17 -6.17
N GLU A 11 -5.23 -8.96 -6.73
CA GLU A 11 -5.40 -8.32 -8.03
C GLU A 11 -6.52 -7.28 -8.01
N TRP A 12 -6.30 -6.16 -8.70
CA TRP A 12 -7.26 -5.07 -8.81
C TRP A 12 -7.43 -4.68 -10.28
N SER A 13 -8.58 -5.02 -10.84
CA SER A 13 -8.96 -4.62 -12.19
C SER A 13 -9.44 -3.16 -12.22
N GLY A 14 -8.94 -2.39 -13.17
CA GLY A 14 -9.24 -0.96 -13.23
C GLY A 14 -8.92 -0.28 -14.56
N GLN A 15 -9.14 1.02 -14.55
CA GLN A 15 -8.73 1.93 -15.61
C GLN A 15 -7.58 2.79 -15.10
N TRP A 16 -6.64 3.10 -15.98
CA TRP A 16 -5.37 3.76 -15.65
C TRP A 16 -5.05 4.86 -16.66
N TRP A 17 -4.50 5.98 -16.21
CA TRP A 17 -4.18 7.14 -17.06
C TRP A 17 -3.05 7.98 -16.45
N LEU A 18 -2.43 8.84 -17.25
CA LEU A 18 -1.50 9.85 -16.71
C LEU A 18 -2.28 11.06 -16.19
N PRO A 19 -1.79 11.77 -15.16
CA PRO A 19 -2.50 12.93 -14.61
C PRO A 19 -2.91 13.99 -15.64
N ASP A 20 -2.14 14.16 -16.71
CA ASP A 20 -2.36 15.09 -17.81
C ASP A 20 -3.22 14.53 -18.96
N GLU A 21 -3.57 13.24 -18.93
CA GLU A 21 -4.31 12.55 -20.00
C GLU A 21 -5.57 11.83 -19.47
N THR A 22 -6.47 12.56 -18.80
CA THR A 22 -7.67 11.97 -18.15
C THR A 22 -8.63 11.24 -19.09
N ASP A 23 -8.63 11.57 -20.38
CA ASP A 23 -9.50 10.93 -21.38
C ASP A 23 -8.84 9.70 -22.04
N ALA A 24 -7.53 9.50 -21.85
CA ALA A 24 -6.76 8.44 -22.49
C ALA A 24 -6.68 7.17 -21.63
N LEU A 25 -7.84 6.70 -21.16
CA LEU A 25 -7.94 5.57 -20.25
C LEU A 25 -7.34 4.28 -20.85
N ARG A 26 -6.62 3.52 -20.02
CA ARG A 26 -6.09 2.19 -20.34
C ARG A 26 -6.68 1.17 -19.38
N SER A 27 -7.32 0.13 -19.92
CA SER A 27 -7.78 -0.99 -19.10
C SER A 27 -6.59 -1.82 -18.65
N GLY A 28 -6.55 -2.19 -17.37
CA GLY A 28 -5.46 -3.00 -16.84
C GLY A 28 -5.75 -3.60 -15.48
N VAL A 29 -4.88 -4.50 -15.05
CA VAL A 29 -4.95 -5.18 -13.76
C VAL A 29 -3.66 -4.91 -13.01
N LEU A 30 -3.79 -4.34 -11.81
CA LEU A 30 -2.70 -4.23 -10.84
C LEU A 30 -2.63 -5.53 -10.05
N TYR A 31 -1.45 -6.12 -9.98
CA TYR A 31 -1.17 -7.33 -9.23
C TYR A 31 -0.27 -6.98 -8.06
N TYR A 32 -0.50 -7.61 -6.93
CA TYR A 32 0.44 -7.70 -5.82
C TYR A 32 0.78 -9.17 -5.58
N GLU A 33 2.06 -9.48 -5.54
CA GLU A 33 2.57 -10.78 -5.11
C GLU A 33 3.60 -10.54 -3.98
N PRO A 34 3.49 -11.20 -2.81
CA PRO A 34 4.38 -10.92 -1.67
C PRO A 34 5.88 -10.95 -2.00
N GLU A 35 6.31 -11.89 -2.85
CA GLU A 35 7.71 -12.06 -3.23
C GLU A 35 8.18 -11.08 -4.32
N ARG A 36 7.26 -10.44 -5.05
CA ARG A 36 7.57 -9.67 -6.26
C ARG A 36 7.15 -8.20 -6.18
N GLY A 37 6.20 -7.85 -5.31
CA GLY A 37 5.64 -6.52 -5.18
C GLY A 37 4.54 -6.24 -6.22
N LEU A 38 4.40 -4.96 -6.59
CA LEU A 38 3.30 -4.50 -7.44
C LEU A 38 3.68 -4.53 -8.92
N THR A 39 2.77 -5.05 -9.74
CA THR A 39 2.90 -5.05 -11.21
C THR A 39 1.59 -4.63 -11.86
N LEU A 40 1.62 -3.61 -12.71
CA LEU A 40 0.47 -3.21 -13.52
C LEU A 40 0.59 -3.79 -14.93
N ARG A 41 -0.44 -4.51 -15.39
CA ARG A 41 -0.56 -5.02 -16.76
C ARG A 41 -1.69 -4.30 -17.48
N THR A 42 -1.40 -3.63 -18.58
CA THR A 42 -2.38 -2.86 -19.35
C THR A 42 -2.59 -3.39 -20.76
N VAL A 43 -3.82 -3.22 -21.25
CA VAL A 43 -4.16 -3.23 -22.67
C VAL A 43 -3.96 -1.81 -23.20
N GLY A 44 -3.12 -1.68 -24.22
CA GLY A 44 -2.46 -0.43 -24.56
C GLY A 44 -1.34 -0.10 -23.57
N GLY A 45 -0.73 1.07 -23.71
CA GLY A 45 0.21 1.59 -22.73
C GLY A 45 0.73 2.96 -23.14
N TRP A 46 1.75 3.41 -22.42
CA TRP A 46 2.35 4.73 -22.60
C TRP A 46 3.61 4.63 -23.45
N SER A 47 3.92 5.73 -24.15
CA SER A 47 5.11 5.75 -25.00
C SER A 47 6.37 5.52 -24.18
N THR A 48 7.24 4.65 -24.69
CA THR A 48 8.55 4.34 -24.09
C THR A 48 9.66 5.27 -24.57
N ARG A 49 9.31 6.31 -25.36
CA ARG A 49 10.25 7.28 -25.95
C ARG A 49 9.80 8.72 -25.71
N ILE A 50 10.77 9.62 -25.57
CA ILE A 50 10.52 11.07 -25.52
C ILE A 50 10.55 11.61 -26.96
N ARG A 51 9.50 12.35 -27.34
CA ARG A 51 9.40 13.05 -28.62
C ARG A 51 9.67 14.55 -28.42
N HIS A 52 10.52 15.11 -29.26
CA HIS A 52 10.66 16.56 -29.40
C HIS A 52 10.18 16.97 -30.79
N VAL A 53 9.15 17.80 -30.85
CA VAL A 53 8.70 18.44 -32.08
C VAL A 53 9.29 19.85 -32.12
N PHE A 54 10.08 20.15 -33.14
CA PHE A 54 10.68 21.48 -33.30
C PHE A 54 9.78 22.39 -34.14
N GLU A 55 9.91 23.71 -33.94
CA GLU A 55 9.37 24.69 -34.88
C GLU A 55 9.91 24.40 -36.29
N GLY A 56 9.02 24.15 -37.25
CA GLY A 56 9.35 23.69 -38.60
C GLY A 56 8.96 22.23 -38.91
N GLY A 57 8.40 21.49 -37.95
CA GLY A 57 7.82 20.16 -38.18
C GLY A 57 8.82 19.00 -38.16
N GLY A 58 10.07 19.26 -37.76
CA GLY A 58 11.06 18.22 -37.50
C GLY A 58 10.73 17.45 -36.21
N LEU A 59 10.91 16.13 -36.24
CA LEU A 59 10.78 15.25 -35.08
C LEU A 59 12.18 14.77 -34.67
N SER A 60 12.62 15.06 -33.44
CA SER A 60 13.70 14.31 -32.80
C SER A 60 13.10 13.31 -31.83
N MET A 61 13.70 12.13 -31.81
CA MET A 61 13.45 11.12 -30.80
C MET A 61 14.74 10.96 -30.01
N ASP A 62 14.65 11.02 -28.69
CA ASP A 62 15.79 10.63 -27.86
C ASP A 62 16.09 9.15 -28.09
N GLN A 63 17.38 8.83 -28.21
CA GLN A 63 17.85 7.44 -28.26
C GLN A 63 17.75 6.75 -26.89
N GLY A 64 17.45 7.50 -25.82
CA GLY A 64 17.21 6.98 -24.48
C GLY A 64 15.84 6.31 -24.34
N ARG A 65 15.75 5.32 -23.45
CA ARG A 65 14.45 4.90 -22.89
C ARG A 65 13.85 6.10 -22.15
N ARG A 66 12.52 6.32 -22.27
CA ARG A 66 11.81 7.23 -21.37
C ARG A 66 12.19 6.83 -19.93
N GLY A 67 12.51 7.83 -19.11
CA GLY A 67 12.73 7.62 -17.68
C GLY A 67 11.50 7.04 -16.98
N PRO A 68 11.59 6.74 -15.68
CA PRO A 68 10.46 6.27 -14.89
C PRO A 68 9.23 7.17 -15.11
N ILE A 69 8.05 6.55 -15.16
CA ILE A 69 6.79 7.28 -15.20
C ILE A 69 6.54 7.74 -13.76
N PRO A 70 6.52 9.06 -13.48
CA PRO A 70 6.51 9.54 -12.10
C PRO A 70 5.21 9.18 -11.39
N VAL A 71 4.08 9.33 -12.08
CA VAL A 71 2.75 9.09 -11.53
C VAL A 71 1.84 8.46 -12.59
N ILE A 72 1.08 7.44 -12.18
CA ILE A 72 -0.08 6.93 -12.93
C ILE A 72 -1.29 6.98 -12.02
N HIS A 73 -2.38 7.60 -12.48
CA HIS A 73 -3.67 7.54 -11.82
C HIS A 73 -4.43 6.31 -12.26
N GLY A 74 -5.27 5.82 -11.37
CA GLY A 74 -6.17 4.72 -11.65
C GLY A 74 -7.47 4.79 -10.87
N ARG A 75 -8.41 3.99 -11.34
CA ARG A 75 -9.63 3.65 -10.61
C ARG A 75 -9.83 2.15 -10.67
N ALA A 76 -9.71 1.48 -9.53
CA ALA A 76 -9.86 0.04 -9.40
C ALA A 76 -10.85 -0.27 -8.27
N GLU A 77 -11.78 -1.19 -8.53
CA GLU A 77 -12.82 -1.60 -7.57
C GLU A 77 -13.60 -0.42 -6.93
N GLY A 78 -13.82 0.63 -7.71
CA GLY A 78 -14.53 1.84 -7.27
C GLY A 78 -13.68 2.83 -6.45
N LYS A 79 -12.42 2.53 -6.16
CA LYS A 79 -11.49 3.40 -5.43
C LYS A 79 -10.52 4.12 -6.36
N GLN A 80 -10.16 5.35 -6.02
CA GLN A 80 -9.03 6.05 -6.64
C GLN A 80 -7.71 5.38 -6.25
N VAL A 81 -6.77 5.29 -7.17
CA VAL A 81 -5.43 4.73 -6.94
C VAL A 81 -4.40 5.64 -7.59
N THR A 82 -3.30 5.92 -6.89
CA THR A 82 -2.10 6.55 -7.45
C THR A 82 -0.97 5.53 -7.42
N LEU A 83 -0.30 5.32 -8.55
CA LEU A 83 0.91 4.51 -8.65
C LEU A 83 2.13 5.43 -8.78
N LEU A 84 3.14 5.17 -7.96
CA LEU A 84 4.38 5.95 -7.91
C LEU A 84 5.59 5.07 -8.24
N HIS A 85 6.64 5.73 -8.74
CA HIS A 85 7.91 5.11 -9.16
C HIS A 85 7.67 3.94 -10.11
N VAL A 86 7.04 4.25 -11.25
CA VAL A 86 6.57 3.23 -12.19
C VAL A 86 7.59 3.02 -13.31
N GLU A 87 8.00 1.77 -13.52
CA GLU A 87 8.97 1.40 -14.54
C GLU A 87 8.40 0.43 -15.57
N SER A 88 8.65 0.70 -16.85
CA SER A 88 8.22 -0.20 -17.93
C SER A 88 9.19 -1.35 -18.12
N VAL A 89 8.79 -2.55 -17.67
CA VAL A 89 9.60 -3.77 -17.81
C VAL A 89 9.33 -4.56 -19.08
N ASN A 90 8.12 -4.46 -19.65
CA ASN A 90 7.79 -5.11 -20.91
C ASN A 90 6.78 -4.29 -21.72
N ALA A 91 6.94 -4.27 -23.04
CA ALA A 91 6.04 -3.59 -23.97
C ALA A 91 5.96 -4.40 -25.28
N ARG A 92 4.75 -4.60 -25.80
CA ARG A 92 4.50 -5.36 -27.03
C ARG A 92 3.64 -4.58 -28.01
N GLY A 93 3.77 -4.92 -29.30
CA GLY A 93 2.93 -4.38 -30.38
C GLY A 93 3.00 -2.87 -30.49
N ILE A 94 4.21 -2.33 -30.66
CA ILE A 94 4.44 -0.89 -30.78
C ILE A 94 3.87 -0.40 -32.12
N ASP A 95 2.93 0.54 -32.05
CA ASP A 95 2.45 1.26 -33.23
C ASP A 95 3.51 2.29 -33.69
N PRO A 96 4.04 2.21 -34.94
CA PRO A 96 5.07 3.13 -35.42
C PRO A 96 4.63 4.60 -35.49
N SER A 97 3.33 4.87 -35.61
CA SER A 97 2.79 6.23 -35.73
C SER A 97 2.68 6.94 -34.39
N THR A 98 2.32 6.21 -33.33
CA THR A 98 2.12 6.74 -31.97
C THR A 98 3.24 6.36 -31.00
N TRP A 99 4.08 5.39 -31.34
CA TRP A 99 5.07 4.75 -30.46
C TRP A 99 4.45 4.25 -29.15
N GLN A 100 3.15 3.93 -29.16
CA GLN A 100 2.45 3.35 -28.02
C GLN A 100 2.38 1.82 -28.17
N PRO A 101 2.62 1.06 -27.10
CA PRO A 101 2.44 -0.39 -27.11
C PRO A 101 0.96 -0.77 -27.10
N SER A 102 0.62 -1.89 -27.73
CA SER A 102 -0.69 -2.52 -27.61
C SER A 102 -0.88 -3.29 -26.30
N ALA A 103 0.20 -3.60 -25.59
CA ALA A 103 0.18 -4.11 -24.22
C ALA A 103 1.47 -3.74 -23.49
N GLN A 104 1.35 -3.40 -22.20
CA GLN A 104 2.48 -3.02 -21.37
C GLN A 104 2.43 -3.70 -20.01
N VAL A 105 3.61 -4.02 -19.47
CA VAL A 105 3.81 -4.47 -18.10
C VAL A 105 4.73 -3.48 -17.42
N LEU A 106 4.28 -2.99 -16.27
CA LEU A 106 4.92 -1.98 -15.47
C LEU A 106 5.18 -2.54 -14.07
N GLU A 107 6.40 -2.37 -13.58
CA GLU A 107 6.70 -2.56 -12.15
C GLU A 107 6.38 -1.26 -11.42
N VAL A 108 5.80 -1.40 -10.23
CA VAL A 108 5.31 -0.28 -9.42
C VAL A 108 5.90 -0.46 -8.03
N GLN A 109 6.48 0.61 -7.47
CA GLN A 109 7.01 0.53 -6.11
C GLN A 109 5.93 0.83 -5.06
N THR A 110 5.00 1.74 -5.36
CA THR A 110 4.01 2.19 -4.37
C THR A 110 2.66 2.43 -5.02
N ALA A 111 1.61 1.94 -4.36
CA ALA A 111 0.22 2.22 -4.71
C ALA A 111 -0.49 2.89 -3.53
N LEU A 112 -0.96 4.12 -3.74
CA LEU A 112 -1.79 4.84 -2.78
C LEU A 112 -3.25 4.61 -3.15
N VAL A 113 -4.04 4.10 -2.21
CA VAL A 113 -5.46 3.80 -2.43
C VAL A 113 -6.31 4.84 -1.71
N GLY A 114 -7.30 5.39 -2.43
CA GLY A 114 -8.24 6.39 -1.93
C GLY A 114 -7.92 7.83 -2.32
N CYS A 115 -6.85 8.08 -3.08
CA CYS A 115 -6.48 9.42 -3.53
C CYS A 115 -5.78 9.43 -4.90
N HIS A 116 -5.74 10.61 -5.51
CA HIS A 116 -4.95 10.96 -6.69
C HIS A 116 -3.97 12.08 -6.33
N LEU A 117 -2.67 11.80 -6.42
CA LEU A 117 -1.62 12.82 -6.27
C LEU A 117 -1.28 13.41 -7.64
N GLY A 118 -1.14 14.73 -7.74
CA GLY A 118 -0.65 15.44 -8.92
C GLY A 118 0.82 15.17 -9.24
N GLY A 119 1.63 14.77 -8.27
CA GLY A 119 3.06 14.49 -8.41
C GLY A 119 3.62 13.60 -7.30
N GLU A 120 4.84 13.11 -7.45
CA GLU A 120 5.52 12.28 -6.43
C GLU A 120 5.87 13.08 -5.17
N ASP A 121 6.18 14.37 -5.32
CA ASP A 121 6.58 15.27 -4.23
C ASP A 121 5.43 16.13 -3.69
N GLU A 122 4.19 15.83 -4.06
CA GLU A 122 3.04 16.63 -3.63
C GLU A 122 2.76 16.42 -2.12
N GLN A 123 2.78 17.51 -1.36
CA GLN A 123 2.57 17.50 0.08
C GLN A 123 1.07 17.53 0.42
N GLU A 124 0.43 16.37 0.40
CA GLU A 124 -1.00 16.22 0.73
C GLU A 124 -1.26 15.58 2.10
N PHE A 125 -0.23 15.00 2.73
CA PHE A 125 -0.37 14.25 3.97
C PHE A 125 0.33 14.93 5.15
N ILE A 126 -0.39 15.09 6.26
CA ILE A 126 0.15 15.66 7.51
C ILE A 126 0.79 14.61 8.42
N ALA A 127 0.58 13.32 8.13
CA ALA A 127 1.16 12.19 8.85
C ALA A 127 0.96 10.88 8.06
N GLY A 128 1.81 9.88 8.32
CA GLY A 128 1.69 8.53 7.79
C GLY A 128 1.70 7.50 8.91
N THR A 129 0.83 6.48 8.85
CA THR A 129 0.88 5.34 9.77
C THR A 129 1.27 4.09 9.01
N VAL A 130 2.32 3.41 9.46
CA VAL A 130 2.84 2.19 8.87
C VAL A 130 2.52 1.01 9.78
N PHE A 131 1.89 0.02 9.17
CA PHE A 131 1.87 -1.36 9.65
C PHE A 131 2.81 -2.15 8.75
N ALA A 132 3.69 -2.92 9.37
CA ALA A 132 4.61 -3.78 8.65
C ALA A 132 4.48 -5.21 9.19
N GLU A 133 4.73 -6.19 8.32
CA GLU A 133 4.77 -7.57 8.74
C GLU A 133 5.78 -7.78 9.87
N HIS A 134 5.40 -8.61 10.83
CA HIS A 134 6.20 -8.90 12.02
C HIS A 134 6.54 -7.68 12.90
N LEU A 135 6.03 -6.47 12.62
CA LEU A 135 6.31 -5.27 13.40
C LEU A 135 5.93 -5.43 14.87
N THR A 136 4.79 -6.07 15.15
CA THR A 136 4.36 -6.38 16.52
C THR A 136 5.40 -7.22 17.24
N ALA A 137 5.87 -8.30 16.62
CA ALA A 137 6.87 -9.18 17.21
C ALA A 137 8.24 -8.49 17.36
N TRP A 138 8.67 -7.74 16.35
CA TRP A 138 9.93 -7.00 16.36
C TRP A 138 9.94 -5.89 17.42
N SER A 139 8.82 -5.21 17.62
CA SER A 139 8.72 -4.09 18.56
C SER A 139 9.02 -4.49 20.00
N GLY A 140 8.78 -5.75 20.37
CA GLY A 140 8.83 -6.22 21.75
C GLY A 140 7.82 -5.53 22.68
N LEU A 141 6.94 -4.68 22.15
CA LEU A 141 5.87 -4.03 22.92
C LEU A 141 4.76 -5.04 23.17
N GLY A 142 4.19 -4.99 24.37
CA GLY A 142 3.03 -5.79 24.74
C GLY A 142 2.21 -5.04 25.79
N GLY A 143 0.94 -4.79 25.47
CA GLY A 143 -0.05 -4.20 26.38
C GLY A 143 -1.10 -5.22 26.82
N MET A 144 -1.16 -6.38 26.15
CA MET A 144 -2.17 -7.40 26.41
C MET A 144 -1.68 -8.49 27.37
N GLN A 145 -2.48 -8.81 28.37
CA GLN A 145 -2.25 -9.91 29.31
C GLN A 145 -3.45 -10.84 29.35
N LEU A 146 -3.19 -12.15 29.26
CA LEU A 146 -4.18 -13.19 29.44
C LEU A 146 -3.94 -13.85 30.81
N ASN A 147 -4.91 -13.72 31.70
CA ASN A 147 -4.85 -14.32 33.02
C ASN A 147 -5.90 -15.43 33.13
N TYR A 148 -5.49 -16.57 33.68
CA TYR A 148 -6.37 -17.69 33.95
C TYR A 148 -6.39 -17.96 35.44
N ASP A 149 -7.59 -18.11 35.99
CA ASP A 149 -7.76 -18.44 37.40
C ASP A 149 -7.56 -19.95 37.58
N LEU A 150 -6.68 -20.33 38.51
CA LEU A 150 -6.39 -21.73 38.83
C LEU A 150 -7.11 -22.18 40.11
N LYS A 151 -7.35 -23.48 40.23
CA LYS A 151 -7.88 -24.18 41.41
C LYS A 151 -6.97 -25.35 41.81
N ASP A 152 -7.32 -26.03 42.91
CA ASP A 152 -6.61 -27.21 43.42
C ASP A 152 -5.10 -26.96 43.59
N GLU A 153 -4.74 -25.86 44.24
CA GLU A 153 -3.34 -25.43 44.45
C GLU A 153 -2.54 -25.28 43.15
N GLY A 154 -3.20 -24.83 42.07
CA GLY A 154 -2.56 -24.61 40.77
C GLY A 154 -2.54 -25.83 39.86
N LYS A 155 -3.19 -26.94 40.24
CA LYS A 155 -3.20 -28.18 39.45
C LYS A 155 -4.25 -28.21 38.34
N ALA A 156 -5.23 -27.31 38.37
CA ALA A 156 -6.29 -27.26 37.37
C ALA A 156 -6.79 -25.83 37.09
N PHE A 157 -7.33 -25.62 35.89
CA PHE A 157 -8.04 -24.38 35.55
C PHE A 157 -9.41 -24.34 36.25
N SER A 158 -9.78 -23.16 36.75
CA SER A 158 -11.09 -22.93 37.36
C SER A 158 -12.22 -22.75 36.34
N GLY A 159 -11.87 -22.42 35.09
CA GLY A 159 -12.82 -22.02 34.05
C GLY A 159 -13.10 -20.50 34.02
N SER A 160 -12.49 -19.73 34.91
CA SER A 160 -12.50 -18.26 34.90
C SER A 160 -11.16 -17.70 34.40
N GLY A 161 -11.19 -16.50 33.85
CA GLY A 161 -10.03 -15.76 33.39
C GLY A 161 -10.41 -14.36 32.95
N ASN A 162 -9.41 -13.54 32.71
CA ASN A 162 -9.59 -12.20 32.18
C ASN A 162 -8.54 -11.89 31.11
N ILE A 163 -8.91 -10.99 30.19
CA ILE A 163 -7.98 -10.36 29.27
C ILE A 163 -7.92 -8.90 29.69
N THR A 164 -6.70 -8.43 29.98
CA THR A 164 -6.45 -7.04 30.32
C THR A 164 -5.64 -6.40 29.20
N ILE A 165 -6.04 -5.20 28.79
CA ILE A 165 -5.34 -4.38 27.81
C ILE A 165 -4.90 -3.12 28.55
N ALA A 166 -3.59 -2.91 28.65
CA ALA A 166 -3.00 -1.71 29.22
C ALA A 166 -2.39 -0.84 28.12
N PRO A 167 -2.62 0.48 28.13
CA PRO A 167 -1.86 1.40 27.28
C PRO A 167 -0.36 1.24 27.53
N THR A 168 0.42 1.14 26.46
CA THR A 168 1.88 1.18 26.54
C THR A 168 2.38 2.60 26.30
N THR A 169 3.45 2.98 26.99
CA THR A 169 4.16 4.23 26.69
C THR A 169 4.76 4.10 25.29
N PRO A 170 4.42 4.99 24.34
CA PRO A 170 5.01 4.98 23.01
C PRO A 170 6.53 5.20 23.06
N LEU A 171 7.22 4.62 22.09
CA LEU A 171 8.64 4.90 21.85
C LEU A 171 8.74 5.94 20.74
N GLU A 172 9.59 6.94 20.95
CA GLU A 172 9.75 8.06 20.02
C GLU A 172 11.21 8.16 19.54
N ALA A 173 11.38 8.52 18.27
CA ALA A 173 12.67 8.76 17.67
C ALA A 173 12.59 10.02 16.79
N ALA A 174 13.62 10.86 16.86
CA ALA A 174 13.81 11.98 15.96
C ALA A 174 14.46 11.50 14.66
N LEU A 175 13.93 11.94 13.53
CA LEU A 175 14.46 11.73 12.19
C LEU A 175 14.81 13.10 11.59
N ASP A 176 15.51 13.09 10.45
CA ASP A 176 15.75 14.34 9.71
C ASP A 176 14.44 14.78 9.03
N GLY A 177 13.86 15.90 9.50
CA GLY A 177 12.61 16.47 8.98
C GLY A 177 11.32 15.80 9.45
N ALA A 178 11.39 14.82 10.36
CA ALA A 178 10.21 14.12 10.87
C ALA A 178 10.45 13.51 12.26
N LYS A 179 9.36 13.07 12.88
CA LYS A 179 9.35 12.26 14.11
C LYS A 179 8.69 10.93 13.83
N ALA A 180 9.27 9.87 14.39
CA ALA A 180 8.68 8.54 14.38
C ALA A 180 8.19 8.16 15.78
N LYS A 181 6.99 7.59 15.84
CA LYS A 181 6.37 7.11 17.07
C LYS A 181 5.91 5.67 16.92
N LEU A 182 6.55 4.75 17.62
CA LEU A 182 6.16 3.35 17.71
C LEU A 182 5.19 3.17 18.88
N SER A 183 3.99 2.66 18.60
CA SER A 183 2.94 2.45 19.60
C SER A 183 2.10 1.21 19.28
N LEU A 184 1.26 0.79 20.23
CA LEU A 184 0.30 -0.29 20.02
C LEU A 184 -1.08 0.29 19.70
N VAL A 185 -1.78 -0.38 18.79
CA VAL A 185 -3.22 -0.21 18.56
C VAL A 185 -3.94 -1.50 18.94
N HIS A 186 -5.13 -1.34 19.51
CA HIS A 186 -5.94 -2.47 19.98
C HIS A 186 -7.34 -2.40 19.42
N THR A 187 -7.93 -3.57 19.19
CA THR A 187 -9.38 -3.66 19.05
C THR A 187 -10.02 -3.78 20.43
N LEU A 188 -11.25 -3.27 20.56
CA LEU A 188 -12.04 -3.56 21.76
C LEU A 188 -12.41 -5.05 21.78
N PRO A 189 -12.46 -5.68 22.97
CA PRO A 189 -12.94 -7.05 23.10
C PRO A 189 -14.33 -7.19 22.47
N HIS A 190 -14.48 -8.13 21.55
CA HIS A 190 -15.76 -8.44 20.93
C HIS A 190 -15.97 -9.96 20.83
N GLY A 191 -17.23 -10.37 20.77
CA GLY A 191 -17.62 -11.77 20.69
C GLY A 191 -18.38 -12.07 19.40
N GLU A 192 -18.01 -13.14 18.71
CA GLU A 192 -18.74 -13.68 17.57
C GLU A 192 -19.41 -14.99 17.96
N ARG A 193 -20.74 -15.07 17.81
CA ARG A 193 -21.48 -16.33 17.97
C ARG A 193 -21.59 -17.03 16.63
N THR A 194 -21.13 -18.27 16.58
CA THR A 194 -21.27 -19.18 15.45
C THR A 194 -22.13 -20.38 15.86
N ARG A 195 -22.48 -21.25 14.90
CA ARG A 195 -23.15 -22.52 15.21
C ARG A 195 -22.29 -23.45 16.09
N GLY A 196 -20.97 -23.31 16.02
CA GLY A 196 -20.02 -24.12 16.78
C GLY A 196 -19.68 -23.58 18.17
N GLY A 197 -20.03 -22.32 18.49
CA GLY A 197 -19.75 -21.73 19.79
C GLY A 197 -19.64 -20.20 19.79
N LEU A 198 -19.10 -19.65 20.87
CA LEU A 198 -18.77 -18.23 21.02
C LEU A 198 -17.25 -18.06 20.95
N ILE A 199 -16.78 -17.18 20.07
CA ILE A 199 -15.36 -16.79 19.96
C ILE A 199 -15.23 -15.35 20.47
N GLY A 200 -14.45 -15.15 21.53
CA GLY A 200 -13.99 -13.82 21.93
C GLY A 200 -12.72 -13.44 21.17
N ARG A 201 -12.64 -12.23 20.64
CA ARG A 201 -11.47 -11.70 19.95
C ARG A 201 -11.06 -10.34 20.49
N VAL A 202 -9.75 -10.16 20.53
CA VAL A 202 -9.04 -8.91 20.75
C VAL A 202 -7.76 -9.00 19.93
N THR A 203 -7.35 -7.88 19.36
CA THR A 203 -6.14 -7.79 18.54
C THR A 203 -5.24 -6.71 19.11
N GLU A 204 -3.95 -6.98 19.14
CA GLU A 204 -2.88 -6.02 19.45
C GLU A 204 -1.93 -5.97 18.26
N GLN A 205 -1.69 -4.78 17.72
CA GLN A 205 -0.76 -4.56 16.61
C GLN A 205 0.14 -3.37 16.91
N ALA A 206 1.43 -3.51 16.61
CA ALA A 206 2.33 -2.37 16.59
C ALA A 206 2.16 -1.56 15.30
N LYS A 207 2.28 -0.23 15.44
CA LYS A 207 2.30 0.72 14.33
C LYS A 207 3.43 1.71 14.52
N ILE A 208 3.98 2.22 13.43
CA ILE A 208 4.87 3.39 13.43
C ILE A 208 4.11 4.55 12.80
N GLU A 209 3.98 5.65 13.52
CA GLU A 209 3.46 6.91 13.02
C GLU A 209 4.62 7.85 12.68
N TYR A 210 4.62 8.39 11.47
CA TYR A 210 5.55 9.41 11.00
C TYR A 210 4.81 10.75 10.91
N THR A 211 5.37 11.78 11.51
CA THR A 211 4.84 13.15 11.47
C THR A 211 5.97 14.09 11.07
N PRO A 212 5.79 14.97 10.08
CA PRO A 212 6.82 15.94 9.71
C PRO A 212 7.01 16.96 10.85
N ASP A 213 8.22 17.54 10.92
CA ASP A 213 8.51 18.57 11.94
C ASP A 213 7.73 19.87 11.70
N GLU A 214 7.45 20.17 10.43
CA GLU A 214 6.62 21.28 9.97
C GLU A 214 5.46 20.73 9.12
N PRO A 215 4.23 21.24 9.30
CA PRO A 215 3.03 20.77 8.59
C PRO A 215 2.96 21.24 7.14
#